data_AF-A0A957T039-F1
#
_entry.id   AF-A0A957T039-F1
#
_cell.length_a   1.000
_cell.length_b   1.000
_cell.length_c   1.000
_cell.angle_alpha   90.00
_cell.angle_beta   90.00
_cell.angle_gamma   90.00
#
_symmetry.space_group_name_H-M   'P 1'
#
loop_
_entity.id
_entity.type
_entity.pdbx_description
1 polymer ?
#
loop_
_entity_poly.entity_id
_entity_poly.type
_entity_poly.pdbx_seq_one_letter_code
_entity_poly.pdbx_strand_id
1 'polypeptide(L)'
;MILSYPHSRAAILCFGGWGLQVMFHLLPRLQAAQEQRSALGGSSANLGKLTSFGAILADPMLTAQGHAHFTIRQPKTEQPLPPFYIEKVLNRFDRERERVAEGGGLLTAAERRAQALLRMTEPLLTTLQTPGRAFSAPANGLVPEGRAAGSSTRRATRADLFRTALLHAEPIARLLETNLLDPIRQDDLVDDDPFVQTTLYVIAPLYEPLTSALIWPILARLMNRIGQRHVSQVVAMFATGSYAGDLTRPVEDAATFSALAELEFLSDLQYHKEKPAAFPQLQQLIANTAPEMSELVGNHLFDYLYLLDREK
;
A
#
# COMPACT_ATOMS: atom_id res chain seq x y z
N MET A 1 4.88 -13.52 -38.33
CA MET A 1 5.02 -12.23 -37.64
C MET A 1 5.24 -12.54 -36.18
N ILE A 2 6.50 -12.65 -35.75
CA ILE A 2 6.84 -12.96 -34.35
C ILE A 2 6.59 -11.67 -33.58
N LEU A 3 5.50 -11.63 -32.82
CA LEU A 3 5.26 -10.59 -31.83
C LEU A 3 6.39 -10.70 -30.80
N SER A 4 7.36 -9.79 -30.86
CA SER A 4 8.28 -9.53 -29.74
C SER A 4 7.41 -9.08 -28.57
N TYR A 5 7.04 -10.01 -27.70
CA TYR A 5 6.45 -9.64 -26.42
C TYR A 5 7.54 -8.91 -25.64
N PRO A 6 7.33 -7.65 -25.22
CA PRO A 6 8.24 -7.04 -24.27
C PRO A 6 8.24 -7.93 -23.03
N HIS A 7 9.43 -8.29 -22.54
CA HIS A 7 9.67 -9.06 -21.32
C HIS A 7 9.31 -8.20 -20.08
N SER A 8 8.10 -7.65 -20.07
CA SER A 8 7.60 -6.75 -19.04
C SER A 8 7.12 -7.56 -17.85
N ARG A 9 7.67 -7.24 -16.69
CA ARG A 9 7.36 -7.87 -15.41
C ARG A 9 6.69 -6.83 -14.52
N ALA A 10 5.76 -7.25 -13.68
CA ALA A 10 4.95 -6.35 -12.86
C ALA A 10 5.13 -6.67 -11.38
N ALA A 11 5.71 -5.73 -10.65
CA ALA A 11 5.67 -5.72 -9.19
C ALA A 11 4.53 -4.80 -8.75
N ILE A 12 3.55 -5.32 -8.03
CA ILE A 12 2.36 -4.54 -7.63
C ILE A 12 2.39 -4.36 -6.11
N LEU A 13 2.73 -3.15 -5.68
CA LEU A 13 2.74 -2.75 -4.28
C LEU A 13 1.46 -1.99 -3.93
N CYS A 14 0.60 -2.69 -3.20
CA CYS A 14 -0.69 -2.20 -2.72
C CYS A 14 -0.58 -1.61 -1.31
N PHE A 15 -1.33 -0.55 -1.05
CA PHE A 15 -1.45 0.09 0.26
C PHE A 15 -2.93 0.09 0.70
N GLY A 16 -3.15 -0.22 1.97
CA GLY A 16 -4.45 -0.07 2.63
C GLY A 16 -5.57 -0.94 2.08
N GLY A 17 -6.80 -0.58 2.42
CA GLY A 17 -8.01 -1.30 2.01
C GLY A 17 -8.25 -1.24 0.50
N TRP A 18 -8.05 -0.07 -0.11
CA TRP A 18 -8.20 0.04 -1.56
C TRP A 18 -7.15 -0.76 -2.34
N GLY A 19 -5.89 -0.73 -1.94
CA GLY A 19 -4.86 -1.55 -2.55
C GLY A 19 -5.15 -3.06 -2.39
N LEU A 20 -5.65 -3.47 -1.22
CA LEU A 20 -6.10 -4.85 -0.98
C LEU A 20 -7.25 -5.25 -1.92
N GLN A 21 -8.21 -4.35 -2.13
CA GLN A 21 -9.30 -4.54 -3.08
C GLN A 21 -8.77 -4.70 -4.52
N VAL A 22 -7.84 -3.85 -4.96
CA VAL A 22 -7.23 -3.96 -6.30
C VAL A 22 -6.47 -5.26 -6.45
N MET A 23 -5.69 -5.67 -5.45
CA MET A 23 -4.95 -6.94 -5.46
C MET A 23 -5.89 -8.13 -5.66
N PHE A 24 -6.98 -8.22 -4.88
CA PHE A 24 -7.96 -9.30 -5.02
C PHE A 24 -8.92 -9.13 -6.21
N HIS A 25 -8.92 -7.97 -6.86
CA HIS A 25 -9.55 -7.78 -8.16
C HIS A 25 -8.68 -8.36 -9.28
N LEU A 26 -7.37 -8.09 -9.26
CA LEU A 26 -6.45 -8.49 -10.32
C LEU A 26 -6.06 -9.97 -10.24
N LEU A 27 -5.76 -10.49 -9.05
CA LEU A 27 -5.24 -11.84 -8.86
C LEU A 27 -6.09 -12.95 -9.53
N PRO A 28 -7.41 -13.07 -9.27
CA PRO A 28 -8.23 -14.11 -9.93
C PRO A 28 -8.32 -13.93 -11.45
N ARG A 29 -8.21 -12.69 -11.95
CA ARG A 29 -8.24 -12.40 -13.39
C ARG A 29 -6.93 -12.83 -14.05
N LEU A 30 -5.79 -12.63 -13.39
CA LEU A 30 -4.49 -13.13 -13.85
C LEU A 30 -4.45 -14.67 -13.85
N GLN A 31 -4.98 -15.30 -12.79
CA GLN A 31 -5.10 -16.77 -12.71
C GLN A 31 -5.96 -17.31 -13.86
N ALA A 32 -7.16 -16.76 -14.06
CA ALA A 32 -8.05 -17.17 -15.16
C ALA A 32 -7.44 -16.95 -16.55
N ALA A 33 -6.74 -15.83 -16.76
CA ALA A 33 -6.04 -15.56 -18.01
C ALA A 33 -4.90 -16.56 -18.26
N GLN A 34 -4.17 -16.94 -17.20
CA GLN A 34 -3.13 -17.96 -17.28
C GLN A 34 -3.71 -19.34 -17.62
N GLU A 35 -4.81 -19.74 -16.97
CA GLU A 35 -5.52 -20.99 -17.25
C GLU A 35 -5.99 -21.06 -18.69
N GLN A 36 -6.59 -19.98 -19.21
CA GLN A 36 -7.03 -19.89 -20.60
C GLN A 36 -5.86 -20.02 -21.58
N ARG A 37 -4.72 -19.36 -21.31
CA ARG A 37 -3.52 -19.48 -22.14
C ARG A 37 -2.97 -20.90 -22.16
N SER A 38 -2.91 -21.54 -21.00
CA SER A 38 -2.47 -22.93 -20.87
C SER A 38 -3.40 -23.90 -21.61
N ALA A 39 -4.72 -23.70 -21.54
CA ALA A 39 -5.70 -24.51 -22.26
C ALA A 39 -5.60 -24.39 -23.79
N LEU A 40 -5.18 -23.23 -24.29
CA LEU A 40 -4.96 -22.96 -25.72
C LEU A 40 -3.58 -23.46 -26.21
N GLY A 41 -2.78 -24.11 -25.36
CA GLY A 41 -1.44 -24.58 -25.70
C GLY A 41 -0.43 -23.46 -25.92
N GLY A 42 -0.66 -22.26 -25.35
CA GLY A 42 0.24 -21.12 -25.49
C GLY A 42 1.59 -21.39 -24.84
N SER A 43 2.68 -21.34 -25.62
CA SER A 43 4.07 -21.55 -25.17
C SER A 43 4.70 -20.34 -24.47
N SER A 44 3.87 -19.42 -23.98
CA SER A 44 4.28 -18.12 -23.50
C SER A 44 4.60 -18.12 -22.00
N ALA A 45 5.44 -17.19 -21.54
CA ALA A 45 5.84 -17.06 -20.14
C ALA A 45 4.65 -17.02 -19.16
N ASN A 46 4.82 -17.66 -18.01
CA ASN A 46 3.79 -17.83 -16.99
C ASN A 46 3.48 -16.49 -16.30
N LEU A 47 2.26 -15.99 -16.41
CA LEU A 47 1.82 -14.72 -15.81
C LEU A 47 2.04 -14.68 -14.29
N GLY A 48 1.89 -15.82 -13.61
CA GLY A 48 2.12 -15.93 -12.18
C GLY A 48 3.59 -15.84 -11.77
N LYS A 49 4.52 -16.06 -12.72
CA LYS A 49 5.95 -15.79 -12.52
C LYS A 49 6.35 -14.38 -12.92
N LEU A 50 5.58 -13.72 -13.78
CA LEU A 50 5.86 -12.36 -14.25
C LEU A 50 5.22 -11.28 -13.38
N THR A 51 4.33 -11.66 -12.45
CA THR A 51 3.60 -10.73 -11.58
C THR A 51 3.76 -11.12 -10.12
N SER A 52 4.14 -10.16 -9.29
CA SER A 52 4.15 -10.29 -7.84
C SER A 52 3.27 -9.23 -7.19
N PHE A 53 2.75 -9.56 -6.00
CA PHE A 53 1.93 -8.67 -5.21
C PHE A 53 2.50 -8.51 -3.82
N GLY A 54 2.36 -7.31 -3.25
CA GLY A 54 2.60 -7.03 -1.84
C GLY A 54 1.57 -6.02 -1.35
N ALA A 55 1.09 -6.18 -0.12
CA ALA A 55 0.12 -5.29 0.48
C ALA A 55 0.63 -4.76 1.82
N ILE A 56 0.64 -3.43 1.99
CA ILE A 56 1.02 -2.75 3.23
C ILE A 56 -0.25 -2.27 3.93
N LEU A 57 -0.46 -2.74 5.16
CA LEU A 57 -1.71 -2.58 5.88
C LEU A 57 -1.45 -1.98 7.26
N ALA A 58 -1.87 -0.73 7.45
CA ALA A 58 -1.80 -0.02 8.72
C ALA A 58 -2.89 -0.51 9.69
N ASP A 59 -2.54 -0.64 10.97
CA ASP A 59 -3.52 -0.79 12.03
C ASP A 59 -3.90 0.59 12.57
N PRO A 60 -5.18 0.96 12.56
CA PRO A 60 -5.59 2.26 13.06
C PRO A 60 -5.59 2.38 14.58
N MET A 61 -5.48 1.26 15.31
CA MET A 61 -5.45 1.25 16.76
C MET A 61 -4.03 1.01 17.27
N LEU A 62 -3.67 1.70 18.35
CA LEU A 62 -2.43 1.39 19.06
C LEU A 62 -2.54 0.03 19.75
N THR A 63 -1.42 -0.67 19.86
CA THR A 63 -1.33 -1.88 20.70
C THR A 63 -1.60 -1.55 22.18
N ALA A 64 -1.75 -2.59 23.00
CA ALA A 64 -1.82 -2.43 24.46
C ALA A 64 -0.57 -1.75 25.05
N GLN A 65 0.58 -1.86 24.36
CA GLN A 65 1.83 -1.19 24.73
C GLN A 65 1.93 0.25 24.19
N GLY A 66 0.88 0.76 23.53
CA GLY A 66 0.87 2.09 22.95
C GLY A 66 1.75 2.21 21.70
N HIS A 67 1.94 1.13 20.94
CA HIS A 67 2.71 1.17 19.71
C HIS A 67 1.78 1.35 18.50
N ALA A 68 2.22 2.15 17.53
CA ALA A 68 1.63 2.14 16.19
C ALA A 68 2.27 1.02 15.39
N HIS A 69 1.50 0.34 14.54
CA HIS A 69 2.03 -0.74 13.73
C HIS A 69 1.35 -0.94 12.38
N PHE A 70 2.07 -1.62 11.49
CA PHE A 70 1.56 -2.08 10.20
C PHE A 70 2.21 -3.41 9.79
N THR A 71 1.56 -4.10 8.86
CA THR A 71 2.04 -5.39 8.33
C THR A 71 2.24 -5.32 6.84
N ILE A 72 3.13 -6.19 6.33
CA ILE A 72 3.30 -6.43 4.90
C ILE A 72 2.84 -7.85 4.62
N ARG A 73 1.91 -8.01 3.67
CA ARG A 73 1.28 -9.28 3.31
C ARG A 73 1.46 -9.58 1.83
N GLN A 74 1.36 -10.84 1.47
CA GLN A 74 1.22 -11.30 0.09
C GLN A 74 0.03 -12.24 -0.04
N PRO A 75 -0.61 -12.31 -1.22
CA PRO A 75 -1.62 -13.31 -1.46
C PRO A 75 -0.98 -14.70 -1.52
N LYS A 76 -1.69 -15.69 -0.97
CA LYS A 76 -1.38 -17.11 -1.18
C LYS A 76 -1.72 -17.46 -2.63
N THR A 77 -0.72 -17.84 -3.41
CA THR A 77 -0.87 -18.15 -4.84
C THR A 77 -1.29 -19.59 -5.09
N GLU A 78 -1.14 -20.48 -4.09
CA GLU A 78 -1.48 -21.90 -4.17
C GLU A 78 -2.99 -22.18 -4.23
N GLN A 79 -3.82 -21.22 -3.82
CA GLN A 79 -5.27 -21.36 -3.79
C GLN A 79 -5.90 -20.50 -4.89
N PRO A 80 -6.49 -21.11 -5.94
CA PRO A 80 -7.15 -20.35 -6.98
C PRO A 80 -8.37 -19.63 -6.41
N LEU A 81 -8.53 -18.36 -6.77
CA LEU A 81 -9.68 -17.56 -6.38
C LEU A 81 -10.69 -17.51 -7.53
N PRO A 82 -12.01 -17.60 -7.23
CA PRO A 82 -13.00 -17.48 -8.28
C PRO A 82 -12.98 -16.07 -8.90
N PRO A 83 -13.33 -15.93 -10.19
CA PRO A 83 -13.60 -14.62 -10.76
C PRO A 83 -14.62 -13.84 -9.92
N PHE A 84 -14.44 -12.53 -9.86
CA PHE A 84 -15.27 -11.61 -9.08
C PHE A 84 -15.28 -11.88 -7.55
N TYR A 85 -14.23 -12.52 -7.02
CA TYR A 85 -14.11 -12.82 -5.59
C TYR A 85 -14.31 -11.58 -4.72
N ILE A 86 -13.57 -10.51 -5.01
CA ILE A 86 -13.59 -9.29 -4.20
C ILE A 86 -14.96 -8.58 -4.26
N GLU A 87 -15.62 -8.59 -5.41
CA GLU A 87 -16.96 -8.02 -5.59
C GLU A 87 -17.99 -8.77 -4.73
N LYS A 88 -17.88 -10.10 -4.61
CA LYS A 88 -18.72 -10.90 -3.71
C LYS A 88 -18.44 -10.59 -2.23
N VAL A 89 -17.16 -10.42 -1.88
CA VAL A 89 -16.74 -10.04 -0.52
C VAL A 89 -17.29 -8.67 -0.14
N LEU A 90 -17.15 -7.67 -1.01
CA LEU A 90 -17.66 -6.32 -0.80
C LEU A 90 -19.19 -6.29 -0.70
N ASN A 91 -19.90 -7.01 -1.58
CA ASN A 91 -21.36 -7.11 -1.51
C ASN A 91 -21.85 -7.74 -0.19
N ARG A 92 -21.10 -8.70 0.36
CA ARG A 92 -21.41 -9.30 1.67
C ARG A 92 -21.18 -8.29 2.80
N PHE A 93 -20.07 -7.56 2.75
CA PHE A 93 -19.75 -6.50 3.70
C PHE A 93 -20.83 -5.42 3.73
N ASP A 94 -21.27 -4.91 2.58
CA ASP A 94 -22.27 -3.85 2.52
C ASP A 94 -23.61 -4.29 3.16
N ARG A 95 -24.03 -5.54 2.93
CA ARG A 95 -25.22 -6.13 3.58
C ARG A 95 -25.08 -6.30 5.09
N GLU A 96 -23.88 -6.63 5.57
CA GLU A 96 -23.61 -6.78 7.00
C GLU A 96 -23.50 -5.41 7.70
N ARG A 97 -22.97 -4.40 7.01
CA ARG A 97 -22.87 -3.02 7.49
C ARG A 97 -24.24 -2.38 7.68
N GLU A 98 -25.20 -2.61 6.79
CA GLU A 98 -26.59 -2.15 6.96
C GLU A 98 -27.26 -2.73 8.22
N ARG A 99 -26.76 -3.85 8.75
CA ARG A 99 -27.30 -4.50 9.97
C ARG A 99 -26.63 -4.02 11.26
N VAL A 100 -25.41 -3.47 11.18
CA VAL A 100 -24.63 -3.01 12.33
C VAL A 100 -24.37 -1.52 12.18
N ALA A 101 -25.44 -0.73 12.21
CA ALA A 101 -25.36 0.72 12.21
C ALA A 101 -25.07 1.25 13.62
N GLU A 102 -24.03 0.76 14.31
CA GLU A 102 -23.70 1.23 15.65
C GLU A 102 -22.25 0.83 16.03
N GLY A 103 -21.45 1.82 16.47
CA GLY A 103 -20.18 1.54 17.17
C GLY A 103 -18.87 1.91 16.46
N GLY A 104 -18.81 3.01 15.72
CA GLY A 104 -17.63 3.38 14.91
C GLY A 104 -16.89 4.68 15.27
N GLY A 105 -17.04 5.23 16.49
CA GLY A 105 -16.65 6.61 16.80
C GLY A 105 -15.16 6.98 16.67
N LEU A 106 -14.26 6.02 16.44
CA LEU A 106 -12.81 6.25 16.35
C LEU A 106 -12.24 6.15 14.94
N LEU A 107 -12.85 5.38 14.05
CA LEU A 107 -12.27 5.02 12.76
C LEU A 107 -13.00 5.76 11.64
N THR A 108 -12.28 6.15 10.58
CA THR A 108 -12.93 6.67 9.37
C THR A 108 -13.68 5.56 8.63
N ALA A 109 -14.59 5.91 7.71
CA ALA A 109 -15.31 4.92 6.91
C ALA A 109 -14.37 4.02 6.10
N ALA A 110 -13.31 4.61 5.55
CA ALA A 110 -12.25 3.92 4.82
C ALA A 110 -11.46 2.97 5.73
N GLU A 111 -11.09 3.40 6.95
CA GLU A 111 -10.39 2.53 7.91
C GLU A 111 -11.26 1.33 8.33
N ARG A 112 -12.55 1.56 8.58
CA ARG A 112 -13.49 0.46 8.90
C ARG A 112 -13.63 -0.51 7.74
N ARG A 113 -13.73 -0.01 6.50
CA ARG A 113 -13.78 -0.83 5.29
C ARG A 113 -12.49 -1.62 5.10
N ALA A 114 -11.34 -0.99 5.28
CA ALA A 114 -10.03 -1.64 5.17
C ALA A 114 -9.88 -2.77 6.20
N GLN A 115 -10.24 -2.52 7.47
CA GLN A 115 -10.21 -3.54 8.52
C GLN A 115 -11.17 -4.70 8.25
N ALA A 116 -12.39 -4.40 7.80
CA ALA A 116 -13.36 -5.44 7.47
C ALA A 116 -12.87 -6.30 6.29
N LEU A 117 -12.36 -5.66 5.24
CA LEU A 117 -11.79 -6.35 4.09
C LEU A 117 -10.60 -7.22 4.47
N LEU A 118 -9.69 -6.71 5.31
CA LEU A 118 -8.56 -7.47 5.84
C LEU A 118 -9.06 -8.71 6.58
N ARG A 119 -10.02 -8.58 7.51
CA ARG A 119 -10.58 -9.74 8.24
C ARG A 119 -11.18 -10.80 7.32
N MET A 120 -11.88 -10.39 6.26
CA MET A 120 -12.52 -11.31 5.31
C MET A 120 -11.51 -12.01 4.41
N THR A 121 -10.34 -11.41 4.18
CA THR A 121 -9.32 -11.90 3.26
C THR A 121 -8.09 -12.48 3.95
N GLU A 122 -7.97 -12.34 5.28
CA GLU A 122 -6.85 -12.82 6.10
C GLU A 122 -6.45 -14.29 5.80
N PRO A 123 -7.38 -15.25 5.61
CA PRO A 123 -7.01 -16.63 5.29
C PRO A 123 -6.23 -16.78 3.97
N LEU A 124 -6.38 -15.83 3.06
CA LEU A 124 -5.75 -15.79 1.74
C LEU A 124 -4.43 -15.02 1.74
N LEU A 125 -4.00 -14.49 2.88
CA LEU A 125 -2.80 -13.68 3.01
C LEU A 125 -1.72 -14.41 3.82
N THR A 126 -0.47 -14.18 3.45
CA THR A 126 0.72 -14.57 4.20
C THR A 126 1.46 -13.32 4.64
N THR A 127 1.84 -13.23 5.91
CA THR A 127 2.69 -12.13 6.41
C THR A 127 4.13 -12.35 5.99
N LEU A 128 4.77 -11.32 5.43
CA LEU A 128 6.16 -11.41 4.99
C LEU A 128 7.20 -11.23 6.09
N GLN A 129 6.82 -10.61 7.21
CA GLN A 129 7.73 -10.36 8.33
C GLN A 129 8.20 -11.68 8.99
N THR A 130 9.39 -11.65 9.62
CA THR A 130 9.88 -12.68 10.56
C THR A 130 8.73 -13.14 11.47
N PRO A 131 8.54 -14.45 11.72
CA PRO A 131 7.21 -15.05 11.89
C PRO A 131 6.33 -14.28 12.88
N GLY A 132 5.38 -13.51 12.33
CA GLY A 132 4.24 -12.93 13.05
C GLY A 132 4.43 -11.56 13.71
N ARG A 133 5.54 -10.82 13.50
CA ARG A 133 5.72 -9.50 14.15
C ARG A 133 5.51 -8.33 13.19
N ALA A 134 4.51 -7.50 13.49
CA ALA A 134 4.27 -6.23 12.80
C ALA A 134 5.44 -5.25 12.97
N PHE A 135 5.63 -4.35 11.99
CA PHE A 135 6.54 -3.21 12.16
C PHE A 135 5.87 -2.27 13.14
N SER A 136 6.52 -2.03 14.28
CA SER A 136 5.92 -1.25 15.37
C SER A 136 6.91 -0.31 16.02
N ALA A 137 6.41 0.81 16.52
CA ALA A 137 7.16 1.78 17.29
C ALA A 137 6.27 2.46 18.33
N PRO A 138 6.83 2.96 19.45
CA PRO A 138 6.09 3.75 20.43
C PRO A 138 5.38 4.94 19.79
N ALA A 139 4.13 5.15 20.17
CA ALA A 139 3.26 6.15 19.56
C ALA A 139 2.60 7.07 20.60
N ASN A 140 2.25 8.27 20.16
CA ASN A 140 1.61 9.30 20.96
C ASN A 140 0.09 9.35 20.79
N GLY A 141 -0.50 8.43 20.02
CA GLY A 141 -1.91 8.33 19.58
C GLY A 141 -3.01 9.12 20.30
N LEU A 142 -4.10 9.40 19.59
CA LEU A 142 -5.18 10.21 20.13
C LEU A 142 -6.16 9.38 20.98
N VAL A 143 -6.67 9.99 22.05
CA VAL A 143 -7.75 9.45 22.89
C VAL A 143 -9.08 9.94 22.32
N PRO A 144 -10.11 9.10 22.15
CA PRO A 144 -11.43 9.56 21.75
C PRO A 144 -12.02 10.54 22.76
N GLU A 145 -12.54 11.67 22.29
CA GLU A 145 -13.31 12.59 23.13
C GLU A 145 -14.61 11.90 23.61
N GLY A 146 -14.93 12.02 24.89
CA GLY A 146 -16.20 11.56 25.47
C GLY A 146 -16.24 10.14 26.04
N ARG A 147 -15.14 9.37 26.07
CA ARG A 147 -15.07 8.10 26.83
C ARG A 147 -14.45 8.31 28.21
N ALA A 148 -15.10 7.77 29.24
CA ALA A 148 -14.60 7.79 30.62
C ALA A 148 -13.16 7.26 30.71
N ALA A 149 -12.35 7.92 31.55
CA ALA A 149 -10.97 7.53 31.87
C ALA A 149 -10.94 6.06 32.34
N GLY A 150 -10.59 5.14 31.44
CA GLY A 150 -10.65 3.70 31.69
C GLY A 150 -10.65 2.84 30.42
N SER A 151 -11.07 3.39 29.27
CA SER A 151 -10.89 2.74 27.96
C SER A 151 -9.49 3.07 27.41
N SER A 152 -8.57 2.10 27.45
CA SER A 152 -7.18 2.24 26.98
C SER A 152 -7.01 2.29 25.45
N THR A 153 -8.11 2.32 24.68
CA THR A 153 -8.05 2.28 23.22
C THR A 153 -7.69 3.64 22.64
N ARG A 154 -6.44 3.78 22.19
CA ARG A 154 -5.93 4.97 21.49
C ARG A 154 -5.85 4.72 19.99
N ARG A 155 -6.17 5.73 19.20
CA ARG A 155 -6.02 5.70 17.74
C ARG A 155 -4.62 6.15 17.35
N ALA A 156 -3.99 5.45 16.41
CA ALA A 156 -2.75 5.92 15.83
C ALA A 156 -2.94 7.22 15.05
N THR A 157 -1.93 8.09 15.06
CA THR A 157 -1.91 9.28 14.20
C THR A 157 -1.12 9.02 12.93
N ARG A 158 -1.30 9.88 11.92
CA ARG A 158 -0.46 9.89 10.71
C ARG A 158 1.02 10.00 11.05
N ALA A 159 1.37 10.88 11.99
CA ALA A 159 2.74 11.07 12.44
C ALA A 159 3.32 9.80 13.11
N ASP A 160 2.50 9.05 13.85
CA ASP A 160 2.92 7.77 14.45
C ASP A 160 3.27 6.74 13.37
N LEU A 161 2.43 6.59 12.34
CA LEU A 161 2.70 5.64 11.24
C LEU A 161 3.85 6.10 10.35
N PHE A 162 3.94 7.39 10.03
CA PHE A 162 5.07 7.96 9.28
C PHE A 162 6.40 7.70 10.00
N ARG A 163 6.46 7.99 11.31
CA ARG A 163 7.63 7.70 12.14
C ARG A 163 7.95 6.21 12.18
N THR A 164 6.94 5.36 12.36
CA THR A 164 7.13 3.90 12.38
C THR A 164 7.71 3.43 11.04
N ALA A 165 7.23 3.97 9.93
CA ALA A 165 7.75 3.63 8.60
C ALA A 165 9.19 4.10 8.40
N LEU A 166 9.55 5.31 8.86
CA LEU A 166 10.94 5.79 8.82
C LEU A 166 11.89 4.87 9.60
N LEU A 167 11.54 4.51 10.83
CA LEU A 167 12.35 3.64 11.70
C LEU A 167 12.60 2.26 11.08
N HIS A 168 11.65 1.75 10.31
CA HIS A 168 11.68 0.42 9.70
C HIS A 168 11.92 0.45 8.19
N ALA A 169 12.29 1.60 7.61
CA ALA A 169 12.34 1.76 6.16
C ALA A 169 13.29 0.76 5.48
N GLU A 170 14.49 0.58 6.03
CA GLU A 170 15.52 -0.35 5.50
C GLU A 170 15.08 -1.82 5.55
N PRO A 171 14.64 -2.39 6.70
CA PRO A 171 14.16 -3.77 6.71
C PRO A 171 12.91 -3.98 5.84
N ILE A 172 12.05 -2.97 5.70
CA ILE A 172 10.91 -3.03 4.77
C ILE A 172 11.39 -3.11 3.32
N ALA A 173 12.32 -2.24 2.92
CA ALA A 173 12.84 -2.23 1.56
C ALA A 173 13.51 -3.56 1.18
N ARG A 174 14.29 -4.15 2.10
CA ARG A 174 14.84 -5.52 1.94
C ARG A 174 13.76 -6.55 1.73
N LEU A 175 12.71 -6.50 2.56
CA LEU A 175 11.63 -7.47 2.50
C LEU A 175 10.86 -7.38 1.18
N LEU A 176 10.59 -6.15 0.72
CA LEU A 176 9.94 -5.91 -0.56
C LEU A 176 10.84 -6.30 -1.74
N GLU A 177 12.13 -6.01 -1.70
CA GLU A 177 13.08 -6.49 -2.72
C GLU A 177 13.02 -8.02 -2.87
N THR A 178 13.20 -8.76 -1.78
CA THR A 178 13.26 -10.23 -1.79
C THR A 178 11.94 -10.91 -2.17
N ASN A 179 10.79 -10.33 -1.77
CA ASN A 179 9.50 -11.01 -1.94
C ASN A 179 8.64 -10.42 -3.07
N LEU A 180 8.91 -9.18 -3.49
CA LEU A 180 8.18 -8.52 -4.57
C LEU A 180 9.02 -8.48 -5.86
N LEU A 181 10.28 -8.07 -5.79
CA LEU A 181 11.06 -7.80 -7.00
C LEU A 181 11.87 -9.01 -7.47
N ASP A 182 12.55 -9.71 -6.56
CA ASP A 182 13.37 -10.88 -6.90
C ASP A 182 12.59 -12.06 -7.50
N PRO A 183 11.37 -12.42 -7.02
CA PRO A 183 10.69 -13.61 -7.53
C PRO A 183 10.28 -13.47 -9.00
N ILE A 184 9.95 -12.24 -9.42
CA ILE A 184 9.67 -11.98 -10.83
C ILE A 184 10.96 -11.88 -11.64
N ARG A 185 12.15 -11.81 -11.03
CA ARG A 185 13.44 -11.77 -11.73
C ARG A 185 13.97 -13.16 -12.13
N GLN A 186 13.72 -14.17 -11.31
CA GLN A 186 14.32 -15.51 -11.37
C GLN A 186 13.66 -16.48 -12.38
N ASP A 187 13.19 -16.01 -13.55
CA ASP A 187 12.70 -16.95 -14.56
C ASP A 187 13.90 -17.60 -15.29
N ASP A 188 14.04 -18.92 -15.12
CA ASP A 188 15.11 -19.81 -15.62
C ASP A 188 15.32 -19.81 -17.17
N LEU A 189 14.61 -18.94 -17.90
CA LEU A 189 14.69 -18.90 -19.36
C LEU A 189 15.98 -18.22 -19.84
N VAL A 190 16.49 -17.24 -19.09
CA VAL A 190 17.83 -16.64 -19.25
C VAL A 190 18.27 -16.06 -17.90
N ASP A 191 19.14 -16.78 -17.18
CA ASP A 191 19.87 -16.20 -16.05
C ASP A 191 20.63 -14.95 -16.56
N ASP A 192 20.50 -13.83 -15.84
CA ASP A 192 21.16 -12.56 -16.15
C ASP A 192 20.75 -11.86 -17.46
N ASP A 193 19.49 -11.95 -17.91
CA ASP A 193 19.01 -11.07 -19.00
C ASP A 193 18.99 -9.59 -18.55
N PRO A 194 19.90 -8.74 -19.08
CA PRO A 194 19.99 -7.32 -18.67
C PRO A 194 18.83 -6.48 -19.24
N PHE A 195 17.93 -7.07 -20.05
CA PHE A 195 16.81 -6.39 -20.69
C PHE A 195 15.46 -6.63 -20.00
N VAL A 196 15.43 -7.30 -18.84
CA VAL A 196 14.20 -7.46 -18.05
C VAL A 196 13.73 -6.11 -17.54
N GLN A 197 12.60 -5.65 -18.08
CA GLN A 197 11.96 -4.40 -17.67
C GLN A 197 10.89 -4.69 -16.61
N THR A 198 11.22 -4.40 -15.35
CA THR A 198 10.24 -4.48 -14.25
C THR A 198 9.55 -3.13 -14.07
N THR A 199 8.23 -3.12 -14.19
CA THR A 199 7.40 -1.99 -13.80
C THR A 199 6.91 -2.19 -12.36
N LEU A 200 7.18 -1.21 -11.49
CA LEU A 200 6.62 -1.15 -10.14
C LEU A 200 5.32 -0.34 -10.17
N TYR A 201 4.20 -1.01 -9.94
CA TYR A 201 2.90 -0.36 -9.75
C TYR A 201 2.69 -0.07 -8.27
N VAL A 202 2.46 1.20 -7.93
CA VAL A 202 2.12 1.65 -6.58
C VAL A 202 0.64 1.97 -6.54
N ILE A 203 -0.12 1.17 -5.81
CA ILE A 203 -1.58 1.28 -5.72
C ILE A 203 -1.94 1.72 -4.31
N ALA A 204 -2.34 2.99 -4.12
CA ALA A 204 -2.61 3.51 -2.78
C ALA A 204 -3.85 4.44 -2.68
N PRO A 205 -4.63 4.34 -1.59
CA PRO A 205 -5.67 5.32 -1.26
C PRO A 205 -5.07 6.50 -0.50
N LEU A 206 -5.23 7.71 -1.04
CA LEU A 206 -4.82 8.94 -0.35
C LEU A 206 -5.84 9.38 0.71
N TYR A 207 -7.09 8.97 0.55
CA TYR A 207 -8.17 9.24 1.51
C TYR A 207 -8.12 8.35 2.77
N GLU A 208 -7.28 7.30 2.79
CA GLU A 208 -7.01 6.51 4.00
C GLU A 208 -5.86 7.16 4.80
N PRO A 209 -6.14 7.83 5.94
CA PRO A 209 -5.15 8.74 6.53
C PRO A 209 -3.87 8.04 6.97
N LEU A 210 -3.97 6.88 7.60
CA LEU A 210 -2.80 6.20 8.17
C LEU A 210 -2.01 5.46 7.11
N THR A 211 -2.70 4.85 6.15
CA THR A 211 -2.12 4.16 5.00
C THR A 211 -1.29 5.12 4.15
N SER A 212 -1.83 6.29 3.80
CA SER A 212 -1.16 7.21 2.87
C SER A 212 0.16 7.74 3.44
N ALA A 213 0.26 7.86 4.76
CA ALA A 213 1.49 8.29 5.45
C ALA A 213 2.65 7.28 5.32
N LEU A 214 2.37 6.03 4.90
CA LEU A 214 3.38 5.01 4.69
C LEU A 214 4.03 5.08 3.29
N ILE A 215 3.40 5.76 2.34
CA ILE A 215 3.79 5.73 0.91
C ILE A 215 5.23 6.22 0.74
N TRP A 216 5.50 7.47 1.14
CA TRP A 216 6.82 8.06 0.89
C TRP A 216 7.96 7.36 1.63
N PRO A 217 7.91 7.13 2.97
CA PRO A 217 9.04 6.51 3.67
C PRO A 217 9.45 5.15 3.09
N ILE A 218 8.46 4.37 2.66
CA ILE A 218 8.67 3.03 2.13
C ILE A 218 9.21 3.09 0.70
N LEU A 219 8.59 3.89 -0.17
CA LEU A 219 9.02 3.99 -1.56
C LEU A 219 10.37 4.67 -1.70
N ALA A 220 10.61 5.77 -0.99
CA ALA A 220 11.89 6.47 -1.06
C ALA A 220 13.04 5.54 -0.67
N ARG A 221 12.87 4.74 0.39
CA ARG A 221 13.88 3.76 0.78
C ARG A 221 14.01 2.61 -0.20
N LEU A 222 12.89 2.06 -0.68
CA LEU A 222 12.89 1.00 -1.67
C LEU A 222 13.63 1.42 -2.94
N MET A 223 13.31 2.60 -3.48
CA MET A 223 13.94 3.14 -4.69
C MET A 223 15.42 3.45 -4.47
N ASN A 224 15.80 4.01 -3.33
CA ASN A 224 17.21 4.22 -2.99
C ASN A 224 18.00 2.90 -2.91
N ARG A 225 17.36 1.84 -2.40
CA ARG A 225 17.98 0.52 -2.24
C ARG A 225 18.18 -0.19 -3.58
N ILE A 226 17.15 -0.21 -4.42
CA ILE A 226 17.17 -0.96 -5.69
C ILE A 226 17.80 -0.16 -6.83
N GLY A 227 17.85 1.17 -6.71
CA GLY A 227 18.27 2.07 -7.77
C GLY A 227 17.50 1.85 -9.08
N GLN A 228 18.02 2.39 -10.18
CA GLN A 228 17.43 2.19 -11.52
C GLN A 228 17.76 0.81 -12.13
N ARG A 229 18.48 -0.06 -11.41
CA ARG A 229 18.97 -1.34 -11.95
C ARG A 229 17.92 -2.45 -11.92
N HIS A 230 16.88 -2.31 -11.11
CA HIS A 230 15.86 -3.35 -10.91
C HIS A 230 14.46 -2.96 -11.35
N VAL A 231 14.19 -1.66 -11.49
CA VAL A 231 12.88 -1.12 -11.88
C VAL A 231 13.09 -0.15 -13.03
N SER A 232 12.47 -0.45 -14.17
CA SER A 232 12.54 0.41 -15.35
C SER A 232 11.57 1.58 -15.26
N GLN A 233 10.43 1.38 -14.59
CA GLN A 233 9.38 2.38 -14.44
C GLN A 233 8.62 2.19 -13.13
N VAL A 234 8.28 3.30 -12.47
CA VAL A 234 7.39 3.38 -11.32
C VAL A 234 6.10 4.09 -11.72
N VAL A 235 4.98 3.36 -11.68
CA VAL A 235 3.65 3.85 -12.01
C VAL A 235 2.80 3.92 -10.75
N ALA A 236 2.47 5.12 -10.31
CA ALA A 236 1.54 5.34 -9.20
C ALA A 236 0.10 5.47 -9.68
N MET A 237 -0.81 4.74 -9.04
CA MET A 237 -2.25 4.89 -9.17
C MET A 237 -2.81 5.20 -7.79
N PHE A 238 -3.24 6.43 -7.61
CA PHE A 238 -3.68 6.96 -6.32
C PHE A 238 -5.17 7.24 -6.32
N ALA A 239 -5.92 6.56 -5.47
CA ALA A 239 -7.33 6.84 -5.27
C ALA A 239 -7.49 8.07 -4.37
N THR A 240 -8.16 9.10 -4.88
CA THR A 240 -8.34 10.39 -4.19
C THR A 240 -9.74 10.58 -3.62
N GLY A 241 -10.74 9.86 -4.14
CA GLY A 241 -12.15 9.99 -3.74
C GLY A 241 -12.54 9.14 -2.54
N SER A 242 -13.01 9.79 -1.47
CA SER A 242 -13.63 9.14 -0.31
C SER A 242 -15.02 8.54 -0.65
N TYR A 243 -15.31 7.36 -0.10
CA TYR A 243 -16.62 6.70 -0.15
C TYR A 243 -17.43 6.90 1.14
N ALA A 244 -16.98 7.77 2.04
CA ALA A 244 -17.66 8.03 3.30
C ALA A 244 -19.01 8.73 3.07
N GLY A 245 -20.08 8.08 3.52
CA GLY A 245 -21.43 8.64 3.59
C GLY A 245 -21.78 9.21 4.97
N ASP A 246 -20.78 9.37 5.85
CA ASP A 246 -20.93 9.76 7.24
C ASP A 246 -20.07 10.98 7.60
N LEU A 247 -20.04 11.33 8.90
CA LEU A 247 -19.31 12.48 9.42
C LEU A 247 -17.78 12.37 9.29
N THR A 248 -17.24 11.23 8.86
CA THR A 248 -15.79 11.03 8.69
C THR A 248 -15.28 11.48 7.33
N ARG A 249 -16.17 11.80 6.38
CA ARG A 249 -15.82 12.27 5.04
C ARG A 249 -14.85 13.46 5.02
N PRO A 250 -15.05 14.54 5.81
CA PRO A 250 -14.11 15.66 5.81
C PRO A 250 -12.69 15.27 6.26
N VAL A 251 -12.57 14.27 7.14
CA VAL A 251 -11.28 13.75 7.60
C VAL A 251 -10.57 12.99 6.49
N GLU A 252 -11.31 12.19 5.72
CA GLU A 252 -10.78 11.44 4.57
C GLU A 252 -10.39 12.38 3.43
N ASP A 253 -11.22 13.39 3.12
CA ASP A 253 -10.90 14.40 2.11
C ASP A 253 -9.65 15.20 2.52
N ALA A 254 -9.56 15.63 3.79
CA ALA A 254 -8.37 16.31 4.31
C ALA A 254 -7.11 15.43 4.27
N ALA A 255 -7.25 14.12 4.47
CA ALA A 255 -6.16 13.18 4.33
C ALA A 255 -5.63 13.11 2.90
N THR A 256 -6.51 13.13 1.89
CA THR A 256 -6.11 13.20 0.48
C THR A 256 -5.26 14.44 0.21
N PHE A 257 -5.72 15.63 0.64
CA PHE A 257 -4.96 16.88 0.47
C PHE A 257 -3.60 16.83 1.19
N SER A 258 -3.57 16.32 2.43
CA SER A 258 -2.33 16.18 3.20
C SER A 258 -1.34 15.24 2.52
N ALA A 259 -1.81 14.08 2.05
CA ALA A 259 -0.97 13.09 1.40
C ALA A 259 -0.41 13.59 0.06
N LEU A 260 -1.22 14.31 -0.74
CA LEU A 260 -0.74 14.94 -1.97
C LEU A 260 0.33 15.98 -1.68
N ALA A 261 0.11 16.89 -0.73
CA ALA A 261 1.10 17.90 -0.36
C ALA A 261 2.40 17.29 0.20
N GLU A 262 2.30 16.21 1.00
CA GLU A 262 3.46 15.45 1.47
C GLU A 262 4.23 14.83 0.31
N LEU A 263 3.57 14.11 -0.61
CA LEU A 263 4.21 13.50 -1.77
C LEU A 263 4.83 14.55 -2.69
N GLU A 264 4.15 15.67 -2.88
CA GLU A 264 4.64 16.77 -3.69
C GLU A 264 5.97 17.30 -3.20
N PHE A 265 6.02 17.58 -1.90
CA PHE A 265 7.21 18.08 -1.24
C PHE A 265 8.36 17.07 -1.25
N LEU A 266 8.02 15.82 -0.99
CA LEU A 266 9.01 14.80 -0.70
C LEU A 266 9.51 14.09 -1.98
N SER A 267 8.86 14.27 -3.14
CA SER A 267 9.11 13.47 -4.36
C SER A 267 9.36 14.26 -5.66
N ASP A 268 9.88 15.49 -5.58
CA ASP A 268 10.17 16.38 -6.74
C ASP A 268 9.00 16.55 -7.74
N LEU A 269 7.77 16.49 -7.25
CA LEU A 269 6.59 16.71 -8.07
C LEU A 269 6.23 18.20 -7.99
N GLN A 270 7.04 19.11 -8.52
CA GLN A 270 6.82 20.55 -8.29
C GLN A 270 5.51 21.08 -8.92
N TYR A 271 4.46 21.28 -8.12
CA TYR A 271 3.20 21.91 -8.55
C TYR A 271 2.94 23.25 -7.84
N HIS A 272 3.33 23.39 -6.58
CA HIS A 272 3.18 24.57 -5.74
C HIS A 272 4.51 25.35 -5.64
N LYS A 273 4.47 26.62 -6.05
CA LYS A 273 5.60 27.56 -5.93
C LYS A 273 5.87 27.99 -4.48
N GLU A 274 4.87 27.86 -3.60
CA GLU A 274 4.96 28.20 -2.17
C GLU A 274 5.00 26.93 -1.34
N LYS A 275 5.95 26.84 -0.39
CA LYS A 275 6.08 25.70 0.52
C LYS A 275 5.07 25.84 1.67
N PRO A 276 4.11 24.92 1.85
CA PRO A 276 3.27 24.84 3.04
C PRO A 276 4.03 24.94 4.37
N ALA A 277 3.42 25.58 5.36
CA ALA A 277 4.00 25.80 6.68
C ALA A 277 4.36 24.51 7.45
N ALA A 278 3.77 23.36 7.08
CA ALA A 278 4.03 22.06 7.70
C ALA A 278 5.36 21.40 7.23
N PHE A 279 5.97 21.89 6.14
CA PHE A 279 7.14 21.26 5.53
C PHE A 279 8.40 21.29 6.40
N PRO A 280 8.74 22.38 7.11
CA PRO A 280 9.85 22.38 8.05
C PRO A 280 9.68 21.35 9.18
N GLN A 281 8.45 21.15 9.66
CA GLN A 281 8.16 20.18 10.73
C GLN A 281 8.32 18.75 10.23
N LEU A 282 7.90 18.48 8.99
CA LEU A 282 8.06 17.18 8.36
C LEU A 282 9.54 16.86 8.09
N GLN A 283 10.32 17.82 7.58
CA GLN A 283 11.78 17.66 7.44
C GLN A 283 12.46 17.41 8.78
N GLN A 284 12.09 18.16 9.81
CA GLN A 284 12.63 17.97 11.15
C GLN A 284 12.26 16.59 11.71
N LEU A 285 11.04 16.10 11.47
CA LEU A 285 10.63 14.75 11.86
C LEU A 285 11.50 13.68 11.16
N ILE A 286 11.76 13.83 9.86
CA ILE A 286 12.63 12.93 9.09
C ILE A 286 14.05 12.96 9.66
N ALA A 287 14.64 14.16 9.75
CA ALA A 287 16.01 14.35 10.23
C ALA A 287 16.22 13.80 11.65
N ASN A 288 15.22 13.91 12.53
CA ASN A 288 15.30 13.40 13.90
C ASN A 288 15.06 11.89 14.00
N THR A 289 14.30 11.29 13.08
CA THR A 289 13.88 9.88 13.17
C THR A 289 14.80 8.95 12.35
N ALA A 290 15.14 9.36 11.14
CA ALA A 290 15.97 8.63 10.19
C ALA A 290 16.80 9.64 9.37
N PRO A 291 17.90 10.17 9.94
CA PRO A 291 18.69 11.23 9.33
C PRO A 291 19.09 10.94 7.87
N GLU A 292 19.41 9.69 7.57
CA GLU A 292 19.83 9.22 6.25
C GLU A 292 18.70 9.22 5.20
N MET A 293 17.42 9.28 5.62
CA MET A 293 16.29 9.52 4.71
C MET A 293 16.21 10.99 4.26
N SER A 294 16.88 11.92 4.94
CA SER A 294 16.81 13.35 4.61
C SER A 294 17.38 13.65 3.23
N GLU A 295 18.40 12.89 2.81
CA GLU A 295 19.02 12.97 1.48
C GLU A 295 18.09 12.49 0.36
N LEU A 296 17.01 11.78 0.72
CA LEU A 296 16.02 11.27 -0.25
C LEU A 296 14.86 12.25 -0.48
N VAL A 297 14.78 13.32 0.30
CA VAL A 297 13.73 14.35 0.15
C VAL A 297 13.94 15.09 -1.16
N GLY A 298 12.92 15.09 -2.01
CA GLY A 298 13.00 15.70 -3.33
C GLY A 298 13.70 14.79 -4.35
N ASN A 299 13.88 13.50 -4.07
CA ASN A 299 14.23 12.55 -5.11
C ASN A 299 12.98 12.18 -5.91
N HIS A 300 13.14 12.06 -7.22
CA HIS A 300 12.09 11.60 -8.11
C HIS A 300 11.70 10.14 -7.79
N LEU A 301 10.42 9.91 -7.46
CA LEU A 301 9.91 8.57 -7.11
C LEU A 301 9.01 7.93 -8.18
N PHE A 302 8.38 8.72 -9.06
CA PHE A 302 7.30 8.26 -9.93
C PHE A 302 7.51 8.75 -11.36
N ASP A 303 7.69 7.83 -12.31
CA ASP A 303 7.71 8.16 -13.74
C ASP A 303 6.32 8.55 -14.25
N TYR A 304 5.27 7.89 -13.72
CA TYR A 304 3.88 8.17 -14.04
C TYR A 304 3.04 8.22 -12.77
N LEU A 305 2.14 9.19 -12.66
CA LEU A 305 1.23 9.37 -11.54
C LEU A 305 -0.19 9.60 -12.05
N TYR A 306 -1.09 8.67 -11.72
CA TYR A 306 -2.51 8.73 -12.03
C TYR A 306 -3.31 8.98 -10.77
N LEU A 307 -4.06 10.08 -10.75
CA LEU A 307 -5.04 10.36 -9.70
C LEU A 307 -6.41 9.83 -10.16
N LEU A 308 -6.94 8.88 -9.42
CA LEU A 308 -8.21 8.24 -9.68
C LEU A 308 -9.26 8.80 -8.71
N ASP A 309 -10.11 9.66 -9.23
CA ASP A 309 -11.29 10.12 -8.51
C ASP A 309 -12.53 9.34 -8.98
N ARG A 310 -13.58 9.38 -8.17
CA ARG A 310 -14.90 8.94 -8.58
C ARG A 310 -15.50 10.01 -9.50
N GLU A 311 -15.84 9.63 -10.73
CA GLU A 311 -16.83 10.42 -11.48
C GLU A 311 -18.15 10.41 -10.68
N LYS A 312 -18.64 11.61 -10.35
CA LYS A 312 -19.84 11.84 -9.56
C LYS A 312 -21.09 11.33 -10.25
#